data_AF-A0A920P588-F1
#
_entry.id   AF-A0A920P588-F1
#
_cell.length_a   1.000
_cell.length_b   1.000
_cell.length_c   1.000
_cell.angle_alpha   90.00
_cell.angle_beta   90.00
_cell.angle_gamma   90.00
#
_symmetry.space_group_name_H-M   'P 1'
#
loop_
_entity.id
_entity.type
_entity.pdbx_description
1 polymer ?
#
loop_
_entity_poly.entity_id
_entity_poly.type
_entity_poly.pdbx_seq_one_letter_code
_entity_poly.pdbx_strand_id
1 'polypeptide(L)'
;MIRILSELLSFVMRNENSVIDSSEAGRVGRRKKADRPEISPDDVAFIVSRWTGVPVTRIGQTESDRLVHMEDELHKRIVGQQDAIEAVSRAIPRSRAGLKDPRRPIGSFIFFGPTGVGKNRAWTCTRGILV
;
A
#
# COMPACT_ATOMS: atom_id res chain seq x y z
N MET A 1 19.99 -10.30 2.68
CA MET A 1 18.92 -9.29 2.51
C MET A 1 17.75 -9.51 3.48
N ILE A 2 17.12 -10.70 3.51
CA ILE A 2 16.01 -11.02 4.43
C ILE A 2 16.38 -10.91 5.93
N ARG A 3 17.64 -11.20 6.30
CA ARG A 3 18.10 -11.19 7.70
C ARG A 3 18.22 -9.80 8.33
N ILE A 4 18.54 -8.79 7.52
CA ILE A 4 18.60 -7.38 7.98
C ILE A 4 17.18 -6.85 8.16
N LEU A 5 16.26 -7.23 7.26
CA LEU A 5 14.84 -6.87 7.34
C LEU A 5 14.18 -7.46 8.61
N SER A 6 14.52 -8.71 8.98
CA SER A 6 13.99 -9.32 10.22
C SER A 6 14.55 -8.70 11.49
N GLU A 7 15.84 -8.31 11.51
CA GLU A 7 16.45 -7.65 12.67
C GLU A 7 15.92 -6.23 12.87
N LEU A 8 15.72 -5.46 11.79
CA LEU A 8 15.15 -4.11 11.86
C LEU A 8 13.66 -4.11 12.19
N LEU A 9 12.88 -5.06 11.65
CA LEU A 9 11.49 -5.23 12.04
C LEU A 9 11.40 -5.65 13.52
N SER A 10 12.30 -6.52 13.98
CA SER A 10 12.40 -6.88 15.40
C SER A 10 12.85 -5.69 16.26
N PHE A 11 13.70 -4.80 15.75
CA PHE A 11 14.15 -3.60 16.46
C PHE A 11 13.03 -2.57 16.60
N VAL A 12 12.23 -2.37 15.53
CA VAL A 12 11.05 -1.50 15.56
C VAL A 12 9.95 -2.10 16.44
N MET A 13 9.63 -3.39 16.29
CA MET A 13 8.59 -4.06 17.10
C MET A 13 9.00 -4.28 18.56
N ARG A 14 10.30 -4.35 18.88
CA ARG A 14 10.79 -4.42 20.27
C ARG A 14 10.52 -3.14 21.06
N ASN A 15 10.14 -2.05 20.38
CA ASN A 15 9.89 -0.75 21.00
C ASN A 15 8.39 -0.46 21.30
N GLU A 16 7.48 -1.43 21.08
CA GLU A 16 6.02 -1.23 21.27
C GLU A 16 5.44 -1.71 22.62
N ASN A 17 6.18 -2.44 23.46
CA ASN A 17 5.62 -3.03 24.70
C ASN A 17 5.65 -2.09 25.93
N SER A 18 5.09 -0.89 25.85
CA SER A 18 4.78 -0.13 27.09
C SER A 18 3.46 0.63 27.13
N VAL A 19 2.57 0.43 26.15
CA VAL A 19 1.29 1.15 26.11
C VAL A 19 0.09 0.22 26.29
N ILE A 20 0.14 -0.73 27.24
CA ILE A 20 -1.07 -1.29 27.85
C ILE A 20 -0.75 -1.75 29.28
N ASP A 21 -0.82 -0.83 30.25
CA ASP A 21 -1.61 -1.07 31.47
C ASP A 21 -1.74 0.25 32.24
N SER A 22 -2.97 0.70 32.46
CA SER A 22 -3.30 1.87 33.24
C SER A 22 -4.01 1.46 34.52
N SER A 23 -3.44 0.56 35.32
CA SER A 23 -3.82 0.40 36.72
C SER A 23 -2.86 -0.53 37.46
N GLU A 24 -1.83 0.03 38.11
CA GLU A 24 -1.49 -0.33 39.50
C GLU A 24 -0.32 0.51 40.04
N ALA A 25 -0.54 1.05 41.24
CA ALA A 25 0.38 1.92 41.94
C ALA A 25 1.52 1.13 42.58
N GLY A 26 2.77 1.59 42.42
CA GLY A 26 3.89 1.03 43.15
C GLY A 26 5.19 1.79 42.90
N ARG A 27 5.63 2.55 43.92
CA ARG A 27 6.93 3.22 44.08
C ARG A 27 8.07 2.57 43.29
N VAL A 28 8.90 3.39 42.62
CA VAL A 28 10.39 3.34 42.68
C VAL A 28 10.99 4.41 41.73
N GLY A 29 11.95 5.16 42.27
CA GLY A 29 13.17 5.52 41.54
C GLY A 29 13.08 6.62 40.48
N ARG A 30 13.42 7.84 40.89
CA ARG A 30 13.84 8.96 40.05
C ARG A 30 15.04 8.54 39.17
N ARG A 31 14.80 7.98 37.98
CA ARG A 31 15.82 7.84 36.93
C ARG A 31 15.42 8.71 35.75
N LYS A 32 16.43 9.42 35.24
CA LYS A 32 16.40 10.39 34.15
C LYS A 32 15.38 9.96 33.09
N LYS A 33 14.40 10.83 32.84
CA LYS A 33 13.51 10.76 31.68
C LYS A 33 14.43 10.94 30.47
N ALA A 34 15.00 9.85 30.00
CA ALA A 34 15.74 9.81 28.76
C ALA A 34 14.75 10.26 27.69
N ASP A 35 15.11 11.34 27.01
CA ASP A 35 14.37 11.88 25.89
C ASP A 35 14.19 10.74 24.88
N ARG A 36 12.98 10.18 24.83
CA ARG A 36 12.66 9.11 23.89
C ARG A 36 12.38 9.82 22.58
N PRO A 37 13.16 9.61 21.51
CA PRO A 37 12.83 10.20 20.23
C PRO A 37 11.45 9.67 19.81
N GLU A 38 10.48 10.58 19.70
CA GLU A 38 9.17 10.28 19.14
C GLU A 38 9.36 10.04 17.65
N ILE A 39 9.01 8.85 17.18
CA ILE A 39 9.13 8.46 15.78
C ILE A 39 7.88 9.00 15.07
N SER A 40 8.07 9.90 14.10
CA SER A 40 6.97 10.40 13.25
C SER A 40 6.63 9.40 12.15
N PRO A 41 5.37 9.32 11.69
CA PRO A 41 5.01 8.58 10.47
C PRO A 41 5.87 8.93 9.25
N ASP A 42 6.36 10.18 9.17
CA ASP A 42 7.24 10.65 8.10
C ASP A 42 8.62 9.96 8.13
N ASP A 43 9.14 9.65 9.32
CA ASP A 43 10.43 8.97 9.48
C ASP A 43 10.35 7.52 9.00
N VAL A 44 9.22 6.85 9.30
CA VAL A 44 8.93 5.49 8.82
C VAL A 44 8.79 5.50 7.30
N ALA A 45 8.04 6.46 6.74
CA ALA A 45 7.87 6.61 5.30
C ALA A 45 9.20 6.86 4.59
N PHE A 46 10.10 7.66 5.17
CA PHE A 46 11.42 7.95 4.63
C PHE A 46 12.31 6.70 4.55
N ILE A 47 12.35 5.89 5.62
CA ILE A 47 13.15 4.66 5.67
C ILE A 47 12.61 3.62 4.68
N VAL A 48 11.29 3.42 4.64
CA VAL A 48 10.64 2.49 3.72
C VAL A 48 10.84 2.92 2.26
N SER A 49 10.73 4.22 1.96
CA SER A 49 10.95 4.75 0.62
C SER A 49 12.40 4.55 0.16
N ARG A 50 13.38 4.75 1.05
CA ARG A 50 14.80 4.53 0.74
C ARG A 50 15.13 3.08 0.44
N TRP A 51 14.44 2.15 1.10
CA TRP A 51 14.66 0.72 0.94
C TRP A 51 13.91 0.11 -0.26
N THR A 52 12.72 0.62 -0.55
CA THR A 52 11.87 0.15 -1.65
C THR A 52 12.07 0.94 -2.95
N GLY A 53 12.68 2.13 -2.87
CA GLY A 53 12.78 3.08 -3.97
C GLY A 53 11.47 3.80 -4.32
N VAL A 54 10.39 3.56 -3.57
CA VAL A 54 9.04 4.08 -3.87
C VAL A 54 8.68 5.20 -2.89
N PRO A 55 8.52 6.46 -3.32
CA PRO A 55 8.33 7.60 -2.43
C PRO A 55 6.90 7.68 -1.86
N VAL A 56 6.70 7.21 -0.63
CA VAL A 56 5.38 7.05 0.01
C VAL A 56 4.58 8.37 0.13
N THR A 57 5.26 9.50 0.34
CA THR A 57 4.62 10.81 0.58
C THR A 57 4.06 11.49 -0.67
N ARG A 58 4.55 11.18 -1.87
CA ARG A 58 4.07 11.77 -3.15
C ARG A 58 2.94 10.97 -3.81
N ILE A 59 2.65 9.79 -3.27
CA ILE A 59 1.74 8.82 -3.90
C ILE A 59 0.28 9.15 -3.56
N GLY A 60 -0.02 9.54 -2.31
CA GLY A 60 -1.40 9.65 -1.81
C GLY A 60 -2.33 10.54 -2.66
N GLN A 61 -2.01 11.82 -2.84
CA GLN A 61 -2.89 12.77 -3.55
C GLN A 61 -2.98 12.51 -5.05
N THR A 62 -1.83 12.35 -5.72
CA THR A 62 -1.77 12.14 -7.17
C THR A 62 -2.37 10.80 -7.60
N GLU A 63 -2.28 9.77 -6.77
CA GLU A 63 -2.86 8.46 -7.05
C GLU A 63 -4.39 8.49 -6.89
N SER A 64 -4.92 9.18 -5.88
CA SER A 64 -6.37 9.33 -5.69
C SER A 64 -7.06 9.94 -6.91
N ASP A 65 -6.53 11.02 -7.48
CA ASP A 65 -7.11 11.65 -8.68
C ASP A 65 -7.05 10.72 -9.90
N ARG A 66 -5.97 9.95 -10.06
CA ARG A 66 -5.84 8.96 -11.15
C ARG A 66 -6.84 7.82 -11.01
N LEU A 67 -7.15 7.41 -9.78
CA LEU A 67 -8.13 6.34 -9.51
C LEU A 67 -9.56 6.78 -9.84
N VAL A 68 -9.90 8.05 -9.61
CA VAL A 68 -11.22 8.61 -9.97
C VAL A 68 -11.44 8.58 -11.48
N HIS A 69 -10.42 8.86 -12.27
CA HIS A 69 -10.50 8.89 -13.74
C HIS A 69 -10.01 7.60 -14.42
N MET A 70 -9.76 6.53 -13.66
CA MET A 70 -9.18 5.30 -14.16
C MET A 70 -10.02 4.64 -15.26
N GLU A 71 -11.34 4.59 -15.06
CA GLU A 71 -12.27 3.94 -15.98
C GLU A 71 -12.26 4.63 -17.36
N ASP A 72 -12.34 5.96 -17.37
CA ASP A 72 -12.29 6.78 -18.58
C ASP A 72 -10.95 6.61 -19.32
N GLU A 73 -9.83 6.60 -18.59
CA GLU A 73 -8.50 6.38 -19.17
C GLU A 73 -8.34 4.99 -19.79
N LEU A 74 -8.97 3.96 -19.20
CA LEU A 74 -9.00 2.61 -19.76
C LEU A 74 -9.89 2.54 -21.02
N HIS A 75 -11.04 3.20 -21.02
CA HIS A 75 -11.94 3.29 -22.18
C HIS A 75 -11.28 3.95 -23.40
N LYS A 76 -10.41 4.95 -23.20
CA LYS A 76 -9.65 5.58 -24.30
C LYS A 76 -8.68 4.63 -25.00
N ARG A 77 -8.24 3.56 -24.32
CA ARG A 77 -7.15 2.68 -24.79
C ARG A 77 -7.62 1.26 -25.14
N ILE A 78 -8.78 0.85 -24.65
CA ILE A 78 -9.36 -0.48 -24.84
C ILE A 78 -10.78 -0.28 -25.41
N VAL A 79 -11.01 -0.80 -26.60
CA VAL A 79 -12.31 -0.71 -27.28
C VAL A 79 -13.04 -2.05 -27.17
N GLY A 80 -14.31 -2.02 -26.77
CA GLY A 80 -15.20 -3.19 -26.80
C GLY A 80 -15.01 -4.19 -25.64
N GLN A 81 -14.50 -3.76 -24.48
CA GLN A 81 -14.36 -4.59 -23.28
C GLN A 81 -14.85 -3.90 -21.99
N GLN A 82 -16.04 -3.31 -22.03
CA GLN A 82 -16.64 -2.56 -20.92
C GLN A 82 -16.66 -3.37 -19.60
N ASP A 83 -17.15 -4.61 -19.61
CA ASP A 83 -17.26 -5.43 -18.40
C ASP A 83 -15.91 -5.69 -17.73
N ALA A 84 -14.86 -5.87 -18.53
CA ALA A 84 -13.51 -6.09 -18.02
C ALA A 84 -12.94 -4.81 -17.39
N ILE A 85 -13.23 -3.65 -17.98
CA ILE A 85 -12.77 -2.35 -17.50
C ILE A 85 -13.50 -1.97 -16.21
N GLU A 86 -14.80 -2.21 -16.14
CA GLU A 86 -15.61 -1.98 -14.93
C GLU A 86 -15.14 -2.87 -13.77
N ALA A 87 -14.86 -4.16 -14.03
CA ALA A 87 -14.37 -5.09 -13.02
C ALA A 87 -13.02 -4.66 -12.42
N VAL A 88 -12.10 -4.18 -13.27
CA VAL A 88 -10.79 -3.68 -12.86
C VAL A 88 -10.93 -2.36 -12.07
N SER A 89 -11.73 -1.42 -12.59
CA SER A 89 -11.97 -0.09 -12.00
C SER A 89 -12.69 -0.15 -10.66
N ARG A 90 -13.46 -1.22 -10.37
CA ARG A 90 -14.04 -1.46 -9.04
C ARG A 90 -13.08 -2.09 -8.04
N ALA A 91 -12.18 -2.96 -8.50
CA ALA A 91 -11.31 -3.74 -7.62
C ALA A 91 -10.16 -2.89 -7.06
N ILE A 92 -9.56 -2.03 -7.88
CA ILE A 92 -8.35 -1.28 -7.49
C ILE A 92 -8.65 -0.22 -6.40
N PRO A 93 -9.64 0.67 -6.54
CA PRO A 93 -9.95 1.65 -5.50
C PRO A 93 -10.39 0.98 -4.19
N ARG A 94 -11.16 -0.12 -4.27
CA ARG A 94 -11.55 -0.91 -3.10
C ARG A 94 -10.35 -1.45 -2.33
N SER A 95 -9.34 -1.95 -3.04
CA SER A 95 -8.10 -2.42 -2.42
C SER A 95 -7.29 -1.29 -1.79
N ARG A 96 -7.35 -0.08 -2.35
CA ARG A 96 -6.61 1.09 -1.83
C ARG A 96 -7.30 1.73 -0.62
N ALA A 97 -8.62 1.67 -0.56
CA ALA A 97 -9.42 2.09 0.59
C ALA A 97 -9.28 1.17 1.82
N GLY A 98 -8.43 0.14 1.77
CA GLY A 98 -8.26 -0.81 2.88
C GLY A 98 -9.42 -1.79 3.06
N LEU A 99 -10.41 -1.81 2.15
CA LEU A 99 -11.58 -2.69 2.21
C LEU A 99 -11.28 -4.12 1.72
N LYS A 100 -10.03 -4.56 1.88
CA LYS A 100 -9.47 -5.80 1.32
C LYS A 100 -8.78 -6.60 2.41
N ASP A 101 -8.89 -7.92 2.32
CA ASP A 101 -8.09 -8.85 3.13
C ASP A 101 -6.58 -8.67 2.85
N PRO A 102 -5.76 -8.35 3.87
CA PRO A 102 -4.31 -8.20 3.72
C PRO A 102 -3.60 -9.43 3.16
N ARG A 103 -4.19 -10.63 3.31
CA ARG A 103 -3.62 -11.90 2.84
C ARG A 103 -3.92 -12.20 1.37
N ARG A 104 -4.74 -11.37 0.70
CA ARG A 104 -5.14 -11.57 -0.70
C ARG A 104 -4.53 -10.52 -1.63
N PRO A 105 -4.33 -10.83 -2.92
CA PRO A 105 -3.90 -9.84 -3.90
C PRO A 105 -4.96 -8.75 -4.11
N ILE A 106 -4.55 -7.61 -4.69
CA ILE A 106 -5.41 -6.43 -5.00
C ILE A 106 -6.63 -6.85 -5.85
N GLY A 107 -6.39 -7.75 -6.81
CA GLY A 107 -7.41 -8.41 -7.61
C GLY A 107 -6.76 -9.58 -8.35
N SER A 108 -7.53 -10.64 -8.60
CA SER A 108 -7.10 -11.76 -9.45
C SER A 108 -7.95 -11.71 -10.72
N PHE A 109 -7.31 -11.44 -11.85
CA PHE A 109 -7.98 -11.30 -13.14
C PHE A 109 -7.48 -12.37 -14.09
N ILE A 110 -8.40 -13.02 -14.79
CA ILE A 110 -8.11 -13.99 -15.84
C ILE A 110 -8.66 -13.42 -17.15
N PHE A 111 -7.76 -13.09 -18.07
CA PHE A 111 -8.14 -12.61 -19.41
C PHE A 111 -8.14 -13.79 -20.40
N PHE A 112 -9.32 -14.27 -20.78
CA PHE A 112 -9.50 -15.38 -21.72
C PHE A 112 -10.20 -14.94 -23.04
N GLY A 113 -10.07 -15.71 -24.13
CA GLY A 113 -10.51 -15.32 -25.50
C GLY A 113 -9.51 -15.58 -26.65
N PRO A 114 -9.90 -15.30 -27.91
CA PRO A 114 -9.05 -15.52 -29.09
C PRO A 114 -7.85 -14.55 -29.14
N THR A 115 -6.85 -14.85 -29.98
CA THR A 115 -5.68 -13.98 -30.17
C THR A 115 -6.08 -12.69 -30.90
N GLY A 116 -5.36 -11.59 -30.65
CA GLY A 116 -5.60 -10.31 -31.34
C GLY A 116 -6.70 -9.41 -30.75
N VAL A 117 -7.50 -9.87 -29.78
CA VAL A 117 -8.57 -9.06 -29.15
C VAL A 117 -8.10 -8.03 -28.12
N GLY A 118 -6.79 -7.86 -27.93
CA GLY A 118 -6.25 -6.84 -27.05
C GLY A 118 -6.15 -7.22 -25.56
N LYS A 119 -6.17 -8.49 -25.16
CA LYS A 119 -5.96 -8.88 -23.75
C LYS A 119 -4.65 -8.37 -23.15
N ASN A 120 -3.56 -8.45 -23.91
CA ASN A 120 -2.27 -7.88 -23.49
C ASN A 120 -2.37 -6.36 -23.33
N ARG A 121 -3.12 -5.69 -24.22
CA ARG A 121 -3.38 -4.26 -24.13
C ARG A 121 -4.17 -3.92 -22.87
N ALA A 122 -5.17 -4.72 -22.49
CA ALA A 122 -5.90 -4.56 -21.25
C ALA A 122 -4.96 -4.60 -20.03
N TRP A 123 -4.10 -5.63 -19.94
CA TRP A 123 -3.10 -5.71 -18.88
C TRP A 123 -2.11 -4.54 -18.87
N THR A 124 -1.55 -4.18 -20.03
CA THR A 124 -0.58 -3.09 -20.15
C THR A 124 -1.19 -1.73 -19.79
N CYS A 125 -2.45 -1.47 -20.15
CA CYS A 125 -3.12 -0.22 -19.80
C CYS A 125 -3.38 -0.12 -18.30
N THR A 126 -3.90 -1.18 -17.68
CA THR A 126 -4.08 -1.23 -16.21
C THR A 126 -2.77 -1.00 -15.48
N ARG A 127 -1.69 -1.64 -15.93
CA ARG A 127 -0.35 -1.47 -15.35
C ARG A 127 0.17 -0.03 -15.50
N GLY A 128 -0.14 0.65 -16.60
CA GLY A 128 0.30 2.02 -16.83
C GLY A 128 -0.42 3.09 -15.99
N ILE A 129 -1.59 2.77 -15.43
CA ILE A 129 -2.38 3.70 -14.60
C ILE A 129 -2.05 3.51 -13.11
N LEU A 130 -1.63 2.30 -12.71
CA LEU A 130 -1.31 1.95 -11.32
C LEU A 130 0.09 2.37 -10.84
N VAL A 131 0.97 2.81 -11.76
CA VAL A 131 2.39 3.09 -11.49
C VAL A 131 2.70 4.55 -11.73
#